data_AF-B0YAP2-F1
#
_entry.id   AF-B0YAP2-F1
#
_cell.length_a   1.000
_cell.length_b   1.000
_cell.length_c   1.000
_cell.angle_alpha   90.00
_cell.angle_beta   90.00
_cell.angle_gamma   90.00
#
_symmetry.space_group_name_H-M   'P 1'
#
loop_
_entity.id
_entity.type
_entity.pdbx_description
1 polymer ?
#
loop_
_entity_poly.entity_id
_entity_poly.type
_entity_poly.pdbx_seq_one_letter_code
_entity_poly.pdbx_strand_id
1 'polypeptide(L)'
;MWCLLSLQAEIVDLWVELRAIWHKDATSTDPTDKLLCNYFRQLRNSNGSNNEGQLRMMNKLRKKLREYNRTLLQLAQISELKKPTKDNLRALREWLQTSGGGSHFQKGSEIRTWMEYHDDDLVSLGEKDIDNDMLSQWLYSMVVKLGPLLRNCLSKGAHCDDLLYDTGLNYHDSIYCEKHFG
;
A
#
# COMPACT_ATOMS: atom_id res chain seq x y z
N MET A 1 2.56 -11.21 1.03
CA MET A 1 3.78 -11.52 1.83
C MET A 1 4.04 -13.03 1.95
N TRP A 2 3.05 -13.85 2.31
CA TRP A 2 3.22 -15.30 2.49
C TRP A 2 3.71 -16.05 1.23
N CYS A 3 3.26 -15.67 0.04
CA CYS A 3 3.70 -16.31 -1.21
C CYS A 3 5.19 -16.09 -1.53
N LEU A 4 5.79 -15.00 -1.05
CA LEU A 4 7.21 -14.73 -1.31
C LEU A 4 8.09 -15.59 -0.41
N LEU A 5 7.73 -15.68 0.88
CA LEU A 5 8.46 -16.49 1.86
C LEU A 5 8.37 -17.99 1.54
N SER A 6 7.21 -18.47 1.06
CA SER A 6 7.08 -19.85 0.61
C SER A 6 7.98 -20.15 -0.59
N LEU A 7 8.07 -19.24 -1.57
CA LEU A 7 8.98 -19.40 -2.71
C LEU A 7 10.46 -19.40 -2.28
N GLN A 8 10.84 -18.58 -1.29
CA GLN A 8 12.19 -18.62 -0.72
C GLN A 8 12.49 -19.97 -0.09
N ALA A 9 11.57 -20.51 0.71
CA ALA A 9 11.73 -21.81 1.34
C ALA A 9 11.87 -22.93 0.30
N GLU A 10 11.02 -22.94 -0.73
CA GLU A 10 11.11 -23.91 -1.84
C GLU A 10 12.45 -23.81 -2.59
N ILE A 11 12.97 -22.60 -2.82
CA ILE A 11 14.27 -22.41 -3.48
C ILE A 11 15.41 -22.96 -2.62
N VAL A 12 15.36 -22.73 -1.31
CA VAL A 12 16.36 -23.26 -0.37
C VAL A 12 16.32 -24.79 -0.35
N ASP A 13 15.14 -25.38 -0.31
CA ASP A 13 14.95 -26.83 -0.32
C ASP A 13 15.52 -27.47 -1.60
N LEU A 14 15.18 -26.90 -2.76
CA LEU A 14 15.75 -27.34 -4.06
C LEU A 14 17.27 -27.20 -4.13
N TRP A 15 17.83 -26.17 -3.48
CA TRP A 15 19.28 -26.00 -3.39
C TRP A 15 19.95 -27.07 -2.55
N VAL A 16 19.34 -27.46 -1.44
CA VAL A 16 19.81 -28.56 -0.58
C VAL A 16 19.78 -29.87 -1.36
N GLU A 17 18.69 -30.17 -2.06
CA GLU A 17 18.59 -31.36 -2.91
C GLU A 17 19.65 -31.38 -4.02
N LEU A 18 19.84 -30.26 -4.73
CA LEU A 18 20.86 -30.16 -5.79
C LEU A 18 22.27 -30.41 -5.22
N ARG A 19 22.58 -29.83 -4.06
CA ARG A 19 23.86 -30.02 -3.39
C ARG A 19 24.08 -31.48 -2.98
N ALA A 20 23.03 -32.17 -2.54
CA ALA A 20 23.12 -33.60 -2.23
C ALA A 20 23.44 -34.44 -3.47
N ILE A 21 22.83 -34.13 -4.62
CA ILE A 21 23.15 -34.79 -5.90
C ILE A 21 24.61 -34.52 -6.30
N TRP A 22 25.06 -33.27 -6.21
CA TRP A 22 26.46 -32.93 -6.48
C TRP A 22 27.45 -33.68 -5.59
N HIS A 23 27.14 -33.80 -4.29
CA HIS A 23 28.01 -34.51 -3.37
C HIS A 23 28.08 -36.01 -3.67
N LYS A 24 26.94 -36.60 -4.05
CA LYS A 24 26.89 -38.00 -4.49
C LYS A 24 27.71 -38.23 -5.76
N ASP A 25 27.56 -37.36 -6.75
CA ASP A 25 28.25 -37.52 -8.04
C ASP A 25 29.75 -37.21 -7.93
N ALA A 26 30.15 -36.33 -7.01
CA ALA A 26 31.56 -36.08 -6.69
C ALA A 26 32.25 -37.27 -5.99
N THR A 27 31.50 -38.03 -5.18
CA THR A 27 31.99 -39.22 -4.47
C THR A 27 31.79 -40.52 -5.25
N SER A 28 31.12 -40.47 -6.40
CA SER A 28 30.88 -41.63 -7.28
C SER A 28 32.20 -42.25 -7.77
N THR A 29 32.19 -43.56 -8.01
CA THR A 29 33.33 -44.26 -8.63
C THR A 29 33.35 -44.07 -10.15
N ASP A 30 32.21 -43.69 -10.75
CA ASP A 30 32.11 -43.48 -12.20
C ASP A 30 32.81 -42.16 -12.60
N PRO A 31 33.80 -42.21 -13.52
CA PRO A 31 34.45 -41.01 -14.03
C PRO A 31 33.49 -40.07 -14.78
N THR A 32 32.40 -40.58 -15.35
CA THR A 32 31.38 -39.78 -16.04
C THR A 32 30.67 -38.84 -15.07
N ASP A 33 30.29 -39.34 -13.90
CA ASP A 33 29.59 -38.56 -12.86
C ASP A 33 30.46 -37.42 -12.33
N LYS A 34 31.75 -37.71 -12.11
CA LYS A 34 32.74 -36.70 -11.71
C LYS A 34 32.90 -35.61 -12.77
N LEU A 35 32.88 -35.98 -14.05
CA LEU A 35 32.97 -35.00 -15.14
C LEU A 35 31.71 -34.12 -15.19
N LEU A 36 30.53 -34.69 -14.97
CA LEU A 36 29.27 -33.93 -14.97
C LEU A 36 29.21 -32.90 -13.82
N CYS A 37 29.70 -33.26 -12.63
CA CYS A 37 29.83 -32.33 -11.50
C CYS A 37 30.72 -31.13 -11.78
N ASN A 38 31.85 -31.35 -12.48
CA ASN A 38 32.88 -30.32 -12.65
C ASN A 38 32.68 -29.48 -13.90
N TYR A 39 32.03 -30.03 -14.93
CA TYR A 39 31.93 -29.38 -16.24
C TYR A 39 30.48 -29.16 -16.66
N PHE A 40 29.98 -27.94 -16.45
CA PHE A 40 28.64 -27.52 -16.86
C PHE A 40 28.33 -27.80 -18.35
N ARG A 41 29.32 -27.66 -19.24
CA ARG A 41 29.14 -27.96 -20.68
C ARG A 41 28.78 -29.44 -20.91
N GLN A 42 29.41 -30.34 -20.17
CA GLN A 42 29.11 -31.77 -20.26
C GLN A 42 27.74 -32.07 -19.65
N LEU A 43 27.44 -31.48 -18.49
CA LEU A 43 26.13 -31.58 -17.84
C LEU A 43 24.98 -31.08 -18.71
N ARG A 44 25.20 -30.01 -19.49
CA ARG A 44 24.18 -29.48 -20.40
C ARG A 44 23.95 -30.38 -21.61
N ASN A 45 25.01 -31.06 -22.08
CA ASN A 45 24.98 -31.91 -23.26
C ASN A 45 24.61 -33.37 -22.93
N SER A 46 24.55 -33.75 -21.65
CA SER A 46 24.18 -35.10 -21.19
C SER A 46 22.67 -35.37 -21.23
N ASN A 47 21.92 -34.62 -22.05
CA ASN A 47 20.47 -34.70 -22.14
C ASN A 47 20.07 -36.11 -22.65
N GLY A 48 19.50 -36.94 -21.78
CA GLY A 48 19.13 -38.33 -22.07
C GLY A 48 20.07 -39.42 -21.51
N SER A 49 21.08 -39.10 -20.70
CA SER A 49 21.85 -40.11 -19.93
C SER A 49 21.21 -40.42 -18.58
N ASN A 50 21.60 -41.54 -17.94
CA ASN A 50 21.17 -41.93 -16.59
C ASN A 50 21.38 -40.84 -15.51
N ASN A 51 22.20 -39.81 -15.80
CA ASN A 51 22.54 -38.72 -14.88
C ASN A 51 21.80 -37.41 -15.15
N GLU A 52 20.56 -37.50 -15.64
CA GLU A 52 19.64 -36.37 -15.83
C GLU A 52 19.23 -35.66 -14.52
N GLY A 53 19.55 -36.24 -13.35
CA GLY A 53 19.18 -35.73 -12.03
C GLY A 53 19.62 -34.28 -11.76
N GLN A 54 20.89 -33.98 -11.99
CA GLN A 54 21.46 -32.64 -11.77
C GLN A 54 20.84 -31.59 -12.71
N LEU A 55 20.77 -31.90 -14.01
CA LEU A 55 20.25 -30.96 -15.01
C LEU A 55 18.76 -30.69 -14.79
N ARG A 56 17.99 -31.74 -14.47
CA ARG A 56 16.57 -31.61 -14.09
C ARG A 56 16.41 -30.72 -12.88
N MET A 57 17.20 -30.94 -11.83
CA MET A 57 17.11 -30.15 -10.60
C MET A 57 17.49 -28.69 -10.83
N MET A 58 18.57 -28.44 -11.56
CA MET A 58 18.98 -27.09 -11.94
C MET A 58 17.91 -26.37 -12.77
N ASN A 59 17.22 -27.08 -13.67
CA ASN A 59 16.10 -26.51 -14.43
C ASN A 59 14.88 -26.21 -13.55
N LYS A 60 14.57 -27.05 -12.56
CA LYS A 60 13.52 -26.76 -11.54
C LYS A 60 13.87 -25.50 -10.75
N LEU A 61 15.10 -25.41 -10.23
CA LEU A 61 15.59 -24.25 -9.49
C LEU A 61 15.51 -22.96 -10.34
N ARG A 62 15.93 -23.00 -11.61
CA ARG A 62 15.81 -21.86 -12.54
C ARG A 62 14.37 -21.41 -12.74
N LYS A 63 13.41 -22.34 -12.84
CA LYS A 63 12.00 -22.00 -12.96
C LYS A 63 11.50 -21.29 -11.70
N LYS A 64 11.84 -21.82 -10.52
CA LYS A 64 11.43 -21.24 -9.22
C LYS A 64 12.07 -19.89 -8.95
N LEU A 65 13.34 -19.70 -9.30
CA LEU A 65 13.99 -18.38 -9.23
C LEU A 65 13.32 -17.33 -10.11
N ARG A 66 12.87 -17.70 -11.32
CA ARG A 66 12.12 -16.76 -12.17
C ARG A 66 10.76 -16.39 -11.57
N GLU A 67 10.06 -17.37 -11.00
CA GLU A 67 8.80 -17.15 -10.30
C GLU A 67 9.00 -16.19 -9.12
N TYR A 68 9.97 -16.48 -8.26
CA TYR A 68 10.36 -15.63 -7.14
C TYR A 68 10.71 -14.21 -7.57
N ASN A 69 11.59 -14.03 -8.57
CA ASN A 69 11.98 -12.70 -9.04
C ASN A 69 10.80 -11.90 -9.59
N ARG A 70 9.90 -12.57 -10.34
CA ARG A 70 8.68 -11.91 -10.85
C ARG A 70 7.77 -11.48 -9.71
N THR A 71 7.52 -12.35 -8.74
CA THR A 71 6.68 -12.05 -7.58
C THR A 71 7.31 -10.96 -6.71
N LEU A 72 8.63 -10.96 -6.54
CA LEU A 72 9.35 -9.92 -5.81
C LEU A 72 9.20 -8.55 -6.46
N LEU A 73 9.36 -8.47 -7.78
CA LEU A 73 9.17 -7.23 -8.54
C LEU A 73 7.73 -6.73 -8.42
N GLN A 74 6.74 -7.61 -8.57
CA GLN A 74 5.33 -7.26 -8.40
C GLN A 74 5.06 -6.75 -6.97
N LEU A 75 5.62 -7.39 -5.96
CA LEU A 75 5.45 -6.97 -4.57
C LEU A 75 6.11 -5.63 -4.30
N ALA A 76 7.30 -5.37 -4.86
CA ALA A 76 7.95 -4.07 -4.77
C ALA A 76 7.06 -2.97 -5.37
N GLN A 77 6.52 -3.19 -6.57
CA GLN A 77 5.59 -2.26 -7.21
C GLN A 77 4.32 -2.03 -6.38
N ILE A 78 3.75 -3.08 -5.78
CA ILE A 78 2.58 -2.96 -4.90
C ILE A 78 2.94 -2.20 -3.62
N SER A 79 4.14 -2.39 -3.07
CA SER A 79 4.60 -1.70 -1.85
C SER A 79 4.82 -0.20 -2.05
N GLU A 80 5.03 0.23 -3.29
CA GLU A 80 5.14 1.65 -3.66
C GLU A 80 3.77 2.34 -3.80
N LEU A 81 2.66 1.57 -3.83
CA LEU A 81 1.33 2.16 -3.89
C LEU A 81 1.04 2.97 -2.62
N LYS A 82 0.39 4.13 -2.83
CA LYS A 82 0.05 5.04 -1.73
C LYS A 82 -1.01 4.40 -0.83
N LYS A 83 -0.87 4.59 0.48
CA LYS A 83 -1.94 4.26 1.43
C LYS A 83 -3.14 5.20 1.24
N PRO A 84 -4.38 4.70 1.34
CA PRO A 84 -5.57 5.54 1.31
C PRO A 84 -5.62 6.45 2.54
N THR A 85 -6.30 7.60 2.42
CA THR A 85 -6.55 8.48 3.56
C THR A 85 -7.56 7.88 4.52
N LYS A 86 -7.42 8.23 5.81
CA LYS A 86 -8.41 7.92 6.84
C LYS A 86 -9.82 8.39 6.46
N ASP A 87 -9.94 9.57 5.84
CA ASP A 87 -11.24 10.09 5.39
C ASP A 87 -11.85 9.27 4.26
N ASN A 88 -11.04 8.83 3.27
CA ASN A 88 -11.49 7.96 2.19
C ASN A 88 -11.92 6.59 2.72
N LEU A 89 -11.17 6.04 3.69
CA LEU A 89 -11.52 4.78 4.34
C LEU A 89 -12.81 4.90 5.16
N ARG A 90 -13.00 6.01 5.90
CA ARG A 90 -14.23 6.28 6.64
C ARG A 90 -15.43 6.36 5.70
N ALA A 91 -15.34 7.16 4.63
CA ALA A 91 -16.40 7.30 3.64
C ALA A 91 -16.73 5.95 2.96
N LEU A 92 -15.72 5.14 2.62
CA LEU A 92 -15.91 3.82 2.04
C LEU A 92 -16.65 2.88 3.01
N ARG A 93 -16.27 2.86 4.29
CA ARG A 93 -16.93 2.03 5.32
C ARG A 93 -18.39 2.40 5.50
N GLU A 94 -18.70 3.69 5.59
CA GLU A 94 -20.07 4.21 5.70
C GLU A 94 -20.90 3.84 4.46
N TRP A 95 -20.31 3.95 3.26
CA TRP A 95 -20.97 3.57 2.01
C TRP A 95 -21.26 2.06 1.94
N LEU A 96 -20.33 1.20 2.35
CA LEU A 96 -20.52 -0.27 2.39
C LEU A 96 -21.65 -0.71 3.33
N GLN A 97 -22.01 0.11 4.32
CA GLN A 97 -23.11 -0.14 5.25
C GLN A 97 -24.47 0.34 4.73
N THR A 98 -24.48 1.18 3.69
CA THR A 98 -25.70 1.80 3.15
C THR A 98 -26.43 0.85 2.19
N SER A 99 -27.77 0.87 2.21
CA SER A 99 -28.62 0.02 1.36
C SER A 99 -28.46 0.29 -0.15
N GLY A 100 -28.18 1.54 -0.53
CA GLY A 100 -27.93 1.95 -1.92
C GLY A 100 -26.47 1.86 -2.38
N GLY A 101 -25.55 1.43 -1.50
CA GLY A 101 -24.11 1.46 -1.76
C GLY A 101 -23.39 0.14 -1.51
N GLY A 102 -23.76 -0.61 -0.48
CA GLY A 102 -23.15 -1.91 -0.19
C GLY A 102 -24.14 -3.05 -0.02
N SER A 103 -25.46 -2.81 -0.04
CA SER A 103 -26.45 -3.85 0.28
C SER A 103 -26.15 -4.59 1.60
N HIS A 104 -25.55 -3.86 2.56
CA HIS A 104 -25.00 -4.44 3.79
C HIS A 104 -23.97 -5.55 3.52
N PHE A 105 -23.01 -5.30 2.62
CA PHE A 105 -21.97 -6.25 2.20
C PHE A 105 -21.13 -6.77 3.36
N GLN A 106 -20.95 -5.95 4.40
CA GLN A 106 -20.23 -6.29 5.63
C GLN A 106 -20.99 -7.33 6.46
N LYS A 107 -21.03 -8.58 5.98
CA LYS A 107 -21.58 -9.75 6.69
C LYS A 107 -20.53 -10.85 6.78
N GLY A 108 -20.50 -11.55 7.92
CA GLY A 108 -19.59 -12.68 8.14
C GLY A 108 -18.12 -12.27 8.14
N SER A 109 -17.29 -13.01 7.40
CA SER A 109 -15.84 -12.81 7.34
C SER A 109 -15.44 -11.48 6.69
N GLU A 110 -16.26 -10.93 5.79
CA GLU A 110 -15.96 -9.72 5.02
C GLU A 110 -15.87 -8.46 5.88
N ILE A 111 -16.49 -8.46 7.07
CA ILE A 111 -16.38 -7.35 8.03
C ILE A 111 -14.91 -7.13 8.41
N ARG A 112 -14.15 -8.23 8.59
CA ARG A 112 -12.77 -8.19 9.05
C ARG A 112 -11.86 -7.45 8.08
N THR A 113 -12.08 -7.61 6.78
CA THR A 113 -11.30 -6.97 5.71
C THR A 113 -11.28 -5.44 5.84
N TRP A 114 -12.38 -4.86 6.31
CA TRP A 114 -12.56 -3.41 6.37
C TRP A 114 -12.40 -2.82 7.78
N MET A 115 -11.94 -3.59 8.77
CA MET A 115 -11.69 -3.08 10.12
C MET A 115 -10.49 -2.14 10.17
N GLU A 116 -10.51 -1.16 11.08
CA GLU A 116 -9.46 -0.13 11.22
C GLU A 116 -8.07 -0.70 11.47
N TYR A 117 -7.97 -1.84 12.16
CA TYR A 117 -6.69 -2.53 12.40
C TYR A 117 -5.98 -2.95 11.09
N HIS A 118 -6.70 -3.07 9.98
CA HIS A 118 -6.14 -3.43 8.67
C HIS A 118 -5.88 -2.22 7.76
N ASP A 119 -6.01 -0.98 8.25
CA ASP A 119 -5.80 0.24 7.45
C ASP A 119 -4.42 0.28 6.78
N ASP A 120 -3.41 -0.27 7.45
CA ASP A 120 -2.03 -0.31 6.96
C ASP A 120 -1.81 -1.29 5.79
N ASP A 121 -2.69 -2.26 5.62
CA ASP A 121 -2.64 -3.26 4.53
C ASP A 121 -3.35 -2.78 3.27
N LEU A 122 -4.13 -1.69 3.37
CA LEU A 122 -4.90 -1.14 2.25
C LEU A 122 -4.04 -0.20 1.40
N VAL A 123 -4.27 -0.25 0.08
CA VAL A 123 -3.57 0.57 -0.90
C VAL A 123 -4.56 1.29 -1.81
N SER A 124 -4.16 2.44 -2.34
CA SER A 124 -4.92 3.22 -3.31
C SER A 124 -4.21 3.18 -4.67
N LEU A 125 -4.99 2.92 -5.73
CA LEU A 125 -4.50 2.89 -7.11
C LEU A 125 -4.55 4.27 -7.79
N GLY A 126 -5.28 5.23 -7.21
CA GLY A 126 -5.40 6.57 -7.74
C GLY A 126 -4.30 7.48 -7.20
N GLU A 127 -3.74 8.32 -8.07
CA GLU A 127 -2.98 9.47 -7.58
C GLU A 127 -3.92 10.39 -6.82
N LYS A 128 -3.60 10.60 -5.53
CA LYS A 128 -4.10 11.75 -4.79
C LYS A 128 -3.58 13.02 -5.48
N ASP A 129 -4.39 13.60 -6.34
CA ASP A 129 -4.28 15.01 -6.69
C ASP A 129 -4.96 15.84 -5.58
N ILE A 130 -4.47 15.70 -4.34
CA ILE A 130 -5.00 16.51 -3.21
C ILE A 130 -4.57 17.98 -3.37
N ASP A 131 -3.49 18.24 -4.10
CA ASP A 131 -2.98 19.61 -4.27
C ASP A 131 -3.63 20.36 -5.44
N ASN A 132 -4.48 19.72 -6.25
CA ASN A 132 -5.03 20.38 -7.44
C ASN A 132 -6.51 20.11 -7.72
N ASP A 133 -7.33 20.00 -6.68
CA ASP A 133 -8.77 20.21 -6.86
C ASP A 133 -9.00 21.68 -7.24
N MET A 134 -9.07 21.94 -8.54
CA MET A 134 -9.33 23.26 -9.12
C MET A 134 -10.55 23.93 -8.49
N LEU A 135 -11.54 23.15 -8.03
CA LEU A 135 -12.71 23.64 -7.30
C LEU A 135 -12.38 24.09 -5.88
N SER A 136 -11.53 23.35 -5.15
CA SER A 136 -11.04 23.74 -3.82
C SER A 136 -10.17 24.99 -3.90
N GLN A 137 -9.30 25.10 -4.91
CA GLN A 137 -8.54 26.33 -5.18
C GLN A 137 -9.44 27.49 -5.63
N TRP A 138 -10.49 27.21 -6.42
CA TRP A 138 -11.47 28.22 -6.83
C TRP A 138 -12.26 28.75 -5.63
N LEU A 139 -12.74 27.87 -4.75
CA LEU A 139 -13.44 28.24 -3.52
C LEU A 139 -12.53 29.03 -2.58
N TYR A 140 -11.28 28.59 -2.40
CA TYR A 140 -10.29 29.32 -1.60
C TYR A 140 -10.03 30.72 -2.19
N SER A 141 -9.82 30.80 -3.51
CA SER A 141 -9.68 32.08 -4.23
C SER A 141 -10.93 32.95 -4.08
N MET A 142 -12.13 32.37 -4.14
CA MET A 142 -13.38 33.10 -3.97
C MET A 142 -13.48 33.69 -2.57
N VAL A 143 -13.26 32.88 -1.53
CA VAL A 143 -13.35 33.32 -0.12
C VAL A 143 -12.26 34.33 0.23
N VAL A 144 -11.02 34.11 -0.19
CA VAL A 144 -9.89 34.99 0.12
C VAL A 144 -9.94 36.29 -0.68
N LYS A 145 -10.38 36.29 -1.95
CA LYS A 145 -10.45 37.49 -2.78
C LYS A 145 -11.75 38.29 -2.61
N LEU A 146 -12.90 37.61 -2.43
CA LEU A 146 -14.19 38.28 -2.27
C LEU A 146 -14.57 38.52 -0.81
N GLY A 147 -14.00 37.80 0.15
CA GLY A 147 -14.22 38.03 1.58
C GLY A 147 -13.93 39.47 2.01
N PRO A 148 -12.80 40.09 1.61
CA PRO A 148 -12.52 41.50 1.90
C PRO A 148 -13.46 42.47 1.15
N LEU A 149 -13.88 42.13 -0.07
CA LEU A 149 -14.77 42.96 -0.88
C LEU A 149 -16.21 42.97 -0.34
N LEU A 150 -16.71 41.81 0.09
CA LEU A 150 -18.02 41.70 0.76
C LEU A 150 -17.99 42.38 2.13
N ARG A 151 -16.88 42.29 2.87
CA ARG A 151 -16.69 43.01 4.15
C ARG A 151 -16.67 44.53 3.93
N ASN A 152 -16.03 45.01 2.86
CA ASN A 152 -16.00 46.42 2.51
C ASN A 152 -17.38 46.94 2.02
N CYS A 153 -18.13 46.14 1.26
CA CYS A 153 -19.49 46.50 0.84
C CYS A 153 -20.48 46.52 2.02
N LEU A 154 -20.36 45.58 2.96
CA LEU A 154 -21.18 45.57 4.19
C LEU A 154 -20.79 46.71 5.14
N SER A 155 -19.50 47.07 5.23
CA SER A 155 -19.05 48.22 6.03
C SER A 155 -19.46 49.58 5.43
N LYS A 156 -19.59 49.68 4.10
CA LYS A 156 -20.06 50.89 3.42
C LYS A 156 -21.58 51.02 3.38
N GLY A 157 -22.32 49.94 3.64
CA GLY A 157 -23.77 49.97 3.82
C GLY A 157 -24.23 50.39 5.22
N ALA A 158 -23.31 50.50 6.19
CA ALA A 158 -23.63 50.79 7.59
C ALA A 158 -23.50 52.29 7.97
N HIS A 159 -23.37 53.20 6.99
CA HIS A 159 -23.22 54.64 7.26
C HIS A 159 -24.34 55.52 6.68
N CYS A 160 -25.60 55.06 6.70
CA CYS A 160 -26.74 55.96 6.70
C CYS A 160 -27.77 55.54 7.76
N ASP A 161 -28.09 56.53 8.59
CA ASP A 161 -29.21 56.69 9.51
C ASP A 161 -29.12 56.09 10.92
N ASP A 162 -28.64 56.96 11.82
CA ASP A 162 -29.03 57.06 13.22
C ASP A 162 -30.56 57.20 13.37
N LEU A 163 -31.13 56.46 14.32
CA LEU A 163 -32.17 56.83 15.31
C LEU A 163 -33.11 55.64 15.60
N LEU A 164 -32.83 54.91 16.69
CA LEU A 164 -33.74 54.67 17.83
C LEU A 164 -33.27 53.49 18.69
N TYR A 165 -33.07 53.80 19.98
CA TYR A 165 -33.02 52.90 21.14
C TYR A 165 -31.88 51.89 21.26
N ASP A 166 -30.76 52.44 21.72
CA ASP A 166 -30.19 52.20 23.06
C ASP A 166 -30.50 50.86 23.79
N THR A 167 -29.40 50.16 24.05
CA THR A 167 -29.06 49.38 25.26
C THR A 167 -29.74 48.05 25.56
N GLY A 168 -28.96 46.98 25.42
CA GLY A 168 -29.24 45.65 25.96
C GLY A 168 -28.09 44.64 25.82
N LEU A 169 -26.87 45.04 26.20
CA LEU A 169 -25.69 44.24 26.64
C LEU A 169 -26.04 42.77 27.02
N ASN A 170 -25.32 41.70 26.70
CA ASN A 170 -23.88 41.48 26.49
C ASN A 170 -23.68 40.07 25.88
N TYR A 171 -22.84 39.94 24.85
CA TYR A 171 -21.93 38.81 24.76
C TYR A 171 -20.54 39.42 24.78
N HIS A 172 -19.83 39.27 25.90
CA HIS A 172 -18.43 39.66 25.99
C HIS A 172 -17.57 38.41 25.97
N ASP A 173 -16.57 38.52 25.10
CA ASP A 173 -15.54 37.57 24.73
C ASP A 173 -14.74 36.97 25.89
N SER A 174 -14.44 35.68 25.71
CA SER A 174 -13.08 35.14 25.54
C SER A 174 -11.94 35.65 26.46
N ILE A 175 -11.23 34.64 27.00
CA ILE A 175 -9.75 34.53 26.99
C ILE A 175 -8.96 35.01 28.24
N TYR A 176 -8.51 33.97 28.95
CA TYR A 176 -7.18 33.74 29.56
C TYR A 176 -6.77 34.31 30.95
N CYS A 177 -6.35 33.33 31.75
CA CYS A 177 -5.13 33.26 32.56
C CYS A 177 -5.11 33.69 34.04
N GLU A 178 -4.76 32.65 34.82
CA GLU A 178 -3.80 32.61 35.94
C GLU A 178 -4.18 33.09 37.34
N LYS A 179 -4.23 32.07 38.22
CA LYS A 179 -3.54 31.96 39.51
C LYS A 179 -3.76 33.09 40.54
N HIS A 180 -4.38 32.78 41.67
CA HIS A 180 -3.67 32.23 42.84
C HIS A 180 -4.63 31.98 44.02
N PHE A 181 -4.25 30.96 44.78
CA PHE A 181 -4.67 30.57 46.11
C PHE A 181 -5.02 31.72 47.08
N GLY A 182 -6.06 31.45 47.88
CA GLY A 182 -6.29 31.93 49.24
C GLY A 182 -7.20 30.93 49.93
#